data_AF-A0A349S387-F1
#
_entry.id   AF-A0A349S387-F1
#
_cell.length_a   1.000
_cell.length_b   1.000
_cell.length_c   1.000
_cell.angle_alpha   90.00
_cell.angle_beta   90.00
_cell.angle_gamma   90.00
#
_symmetry.space_group_name_H-M   'P 1'
#
loop_
_entity.id
_entity.type
_entity.pdbx_description
1 polymer ?
#
loop_
_entity_poly.entity_id
_entity_poly.type
_entity_poly.pdbx_seq_one_letter_code
_entity_poly.pdbx_strand_id
1 'polypeptide(L)' 'YEIGYKHHGDQHQLDLAVYYMTINDTIISQEISDDLNININAGKTIHTGIELSLASQWTKEWATQIAY' A
#
# COMPACT_ATOMS: atom_id res chain seq x y z
N TYR A 1 1.26 0.94 -12.00
CA TYR A 1 -0.11 1.17 -12.46
C TYR A 1 -1.04 1.00 -11.28
N GLU A 2 -2.02 1.88 -11.15
CA GLU A 2 -3.02 1.84 -10.10
C GLU A 2 -4.37 2.17 -10.72
N ILE A 3 -5.41 1.49 -10.27
CA ILE A 3 -6.80 1.80 -10.57
C ILE A 3 -7.53 1.89 -9.24
N GLY A 4 -8.24 3.00 -9.04
CA GLY A 4 -8.97 3.23 -7.81
C GLY A 4 -10.38 3.76 -8.06
N TYR A 5 -11.22 3.56 -7.05
CA TYR A 5 -12.56 4.12 -6.96
C TYR A 5 -12.70 4.83 -5.62
N LYS A 6 -13.24 6.05 -5.67
CA LYS A 6 -13.53 6.85 -4.48
C LYS A 6 -14.97 7.28 -4.51
N HIS A 7 -15.64 7.15 -3.37
CA HIS A 7 -16.99 7.63 -3.17
C HIS A 7 -17.06 8.40 -1.87
N HIS A 8 -17.47 9.67 -1.97
CA HIS A 8 -17.69 10.55 -0.84
C HIS A 8 -19.15 10.98 -0.85
N GLY A 9 -19.90 10.49 0.12
CA GLY A 9 -21.22 11.00 0.49
C GLY A 9 -21.15 11.79 1.79
N ASP A 10 -22.29 12.32 2.22
CA ASP A 10 -22.35 13.18 3.41
C ASP A 10 -21.99 12.45 4.71
N GLN A 11 -22.17 11.13 4.75
CA GLN A 11 -21.96 10.30 5.95
C GLN A 11 -20.95 9.18 5.74
N HIS A 12 -20.60 8.88 4.50
CA HIS A 12 -19.79 7.72 4.16
C HIS A 12 -18.70 8.08 3.17
N GLN A 13 -17.50 7.58 3.44
CA GLN A 13 -16.36 7.66 2.54
C GLN A 13 -15.85 6.25 2.29
N LEU A 14 -15.83 5.85 1.03
CA LEU A 14 -15.29 4.57 0.57
C LEU A 14 -14.15 4.85 -0.41
N ASP A 15 -12.98 4.31 -0.12
CA ASP A 15 -11.84 4.33 -1.03
C ASP A 15 -11.41 2.88 -1.30
N LEU A 16 -11.26 2.54 -2.58
CA LEU A 16 -10.81 1.24 -3.07
C LEU A 16 -9.69 1.46 -4.07
N ALA A 17 -8.60 0.70 -3.95
CA ALA A 17 -7.50 0.75 -4.91
C ALA A 17 -6.98 -0.65 -5.21
N VAL A 18 -6.55 -0.86 -6.45
CA VAL A 18 -5.80 -2.03 -6.88
C VAL A 18 -4.55 -1.53 -7.59
N TYR A 19 -3.39 -1.99 -7.14
CA TYR A 19 -2.11 -1.53 -7.67
C TYR A 19 -1.22 -2.67 -8.15
N TYR A 20 -0.42 -2.33 -9.15
CA TYR A 20 0.66 -3.14 -9.70
C TYR A 20 1.88 -2.24 -9.88
N MET A 21 2.91 -2.45 -9.08
CA MET A 21 4.14 -1.68 -9.09
C MET A 21 5.32 -2.58 -9.43
N THR A 22 6.16 -2.12 -10.34
CA THR A 22 7.45 -2.73 -10.64
C THR A 22 8.53 -1.80 -10.11
N ILE A 23 9.40 -2.33 -9.27
CA ILE A 23 10.62 -1.65 -8.84
C ILE A 23 11.77 -2.37 -9.53
N ASN A 24 12.49 -1.64 -10.36
CA ASN A 24 13.73 -2.14 -10.95
C ASN A 24 14.90 -1.66 -10.09
N ASP A 25 15.98 -2.44 -10.08
CA ASP A 25 17.20 -2.11 -9.35
C ASP A 25 16.97 -1.91 -7.85
N THR A 26 16.17 -2.80 -7.26
CA THR A 26 15.91 -2.80 -5.83
C THR A 26 17.23 -2.98 -5.08
N ILE A 27 17.61 -1.99 -4.28
CA ILE A 27 18.82 -2.05 -3.46
C ILE A 27 18.59 -3.08 -2.36
N ILE A 28 19.37 -4.15 -2.37
CA ILE A 28 19.43 -5.10 -1.27
C ILE A 28 20.81 -5.08 -0.62
N SER A 29 20.84 -5.35 0.67
CA SER A 29 22.08 -5.65 1.39
C SER A 29 22.37 -7.13 1.23
N GLN A 30 23.51 -7.47 0.63
CA GLN A 30 24.01 -8.83 0.57
C GLN A 30 25.19 -8.97 1.52
N GLU A 31 25.07 -9.90 2.47
CA GLU A 31 26.17 -10.29 3.35
C GLU A 31 27.14 -11.17 2.56
N ILE A 32 28.41 -10.77 2.53
CA ILE A 32 29.49 -11.51 1.85
C ILE A 32 30.37 -12.24 2.88
N SER A 33 30.40 -11.75 4.12
CA SER A 33 31.07 -12.36 5.27
C SER A 33 30.55 -11.74 6.56
N ASP A 34 30.81 -12.38 7.70
CA ASP A 34 30.33 -12.04 9.06
C ASP A 34 30.46 -10.55 9.50
N ASP A 35 31.20 -9.70 8.76
CA ASP A 35 31.35 -8.27 9.05
C ASP A 35 31.39 -7.37 7.78
N LEU A 36 30.98 -7.89 6.62
CA LEU A 36 30.97 -7.14 5.36
C LEU A 36 29.65 -7.31 4.59
N ASN A 37 28.93 -6.19 4.50
CA ASN A 37 27.74 -6.06 3.69
C ASN A 37 28.03 -5.14 2.50
N ILE A 38 27.58 -5.54 1.30
CA ILE A 38 27.55 -4.66 0.14
C ILE A 38 26.11 -4.40 -0.30
N ASN A 39 25.86 -3.19 -0.79
CA ASN A 39 24.59 -2.84 -1.40
C ASN A 39 24.68 -3.09 -2.90
N ILE A 40 23.77 -3.92 -3.43
CA ILE A 40 23.70 -4.21 -4.86
C ILE A 40 22.29 -3.92 -5.38
N ASN A 41 22.21 -3.49 -6.64
CA ASN A 41 20.95 -3.43 -7.37
C ASN A 41 20.57 -4.86 -7.75
N ALA A 42 19.71 -5.49 -6.96
CA ALA A 42 19.38 -6.90 -7.10
C ALA A 42 18.06 -7.13 -7.83
N GLY A 43 18.06 -6.75 -9.11
CA GLY A 43 17.02 -7.15 -10.04
C GLY A 43 15.69 -6.41 -9.82
N LYS A 44 14.60 -7.09 -10.18
CA LYS A 44 13.26 -6.51 -10.32
C LYS A 44 12.31 -7.12 -9.29
N THR A 45 11.69 -6.29 -8.46
CA THR A 45 10.59 -6.71 -7.57
C THR A 45 9.24 -6.24 -8.12
N ILE A 46 8.22 -7.05 -7.89
CA ILE A 46 6.84 -6.75 -8.28
C ILE A 46 6.03 -6.67 -6.99
N HIS A 47 5.38 -5.53 -6.77
CA HIS A 47 4.52 -5.28 -5.64
C HIS A 47 3.09 -5.08 -6.15
N THR A 48 2.18 -5.96 -5.74
CA THR A 48 0.77 -5.88 -6.13
C THR A 48 -0.10 -5.94 -4.89
N GLY A 49 -1.18 -5.19 -4.87
CA GLY A 49 -2.08 -5.19 -3.73
C GLY A 49 -3.45 -4.63 -4.06
N ILE A 50 -4.36 -4.86 -3.12
CA ILE A 50 -5.68 -4.27 -3.08
C ILE A 50 -5.77 -3.57 -1.73
N GLU A 51 -6.25 -2.33 -1.72
CA GLU A 51 -6.46 -1.53 -0.52
C GLU A 51 -7.93 -1.13 -0.45
N LEU A 52 -8.51 -1.24 0.74
CA LEU A 52 -9.90 -0.88 1.01
C LEU A 52 -9.96 -0.05 2.28
N SER A 53 -10.64 1.10 2.21
CA SER A 53 -10.99 1.87 3.40
C SER A 53 -12.42 2.34 3.35
N LEU A 54 -13.10 2.23 4.49
CA LEU A 54 -14.47 2.70 4.70
C LEU A 54 -14.51 3.50 5.99
N ALA A 55 -14.93 4.75 5.88
CA ALA A 55 -15.28 5.60 7.00
C ALA A 55 -16.78 5.91 6.96
N SER A 56 -17.43 5.86 8.11
CA SER A 56 -18.87 6.06 8.25
C SER A 56 -19.20 6.84 9.51
N GLN A 57 -19.98 7.90 9.38
CA GLN A 57 -20.56 8.68 10.47
C GLN A 57 -22.04 8.34 10.60
N TRP A 58 -22.39 7.52 11.59
CA TRP A 58 -23.75 7.00 11.75
C TRP A 58 -24.67 7.99 12.49
N THR A 59 -24.16 8.62 13.55
CA THR A 59 -24.84 9.70 14.30
C THR A 59 -23.82 10.80 14.58
N LYS A 60 -24.15 11.89 15.30
CA LYS A 60 -23.13 12.89 15.66
C LYS A 60 -22.07 12.35 16.63
N GLU A 61 -22.41 11.31 17.37
CA GLU A 61 -21.62 10.73 18.45
C GLU A 61 -20.93 9.43 18.05
N TRP A 62 -21.41 8.77 16.98
CA TRP A 62 -20.92 7.45 16.56
C TRP A 62 -20.36 7.47 15.14
N ALA A 63 -19.09 7.06 15.03
CA ALA A 63 -18.38 6.87 13.78
C ALA A 63 -17.68 5.50 13.75
N THR A 64 -17.41 4.99 12.55
CA THR A 64 -16.66 3.75 12.32
C THR A 64 -15.67 3.97 11.20
N GLN A 65 -14.46 3.42 11.36
CA GLN A 65 -13.45 3.39 10.32
C GLN A 65 -12.86 1.98 10.23
N ILE A 66 -12.78 1.46 9.02
CA ILE A 66 -12.19 0.17 8.71
C ILE A 66 -11.23 0.37 7.54
N ALA A 67 -10.03 -0.20 7.64
CA ALA A 67 -9.04 -0.23 6.57
C ALA A 67 -8.36 -1.59 6.52
N TYR A 68 -8.05 -2.07 5.31
CA TYR A 68 -7.34 -3.30 5.03
C TYR A 68 -6.45 -3.18 3.79
#